data_AF-A0A9D7JYA5-F1
#
_entry.id   AF-A0A9D7JYA5-F1
#
_cell.length_a   1.000
_cell.length_b   1.000
_cell.length_c   1.000
_cell.angle_alpha   90.00
_cell.angle_beta   90.00
_cell.angle_gamma   90.00
#
_symmetry.space_group_name_H-M   'P 1'
#
loop_
_entity.id
_entity.type
_entity.pdbx_description
1 polymer ?
#
loop_
_entity_poly.entity_id
_entity_poly.type
_entity_poly.pdbx_seq_one_letter_code
_entity_poly.pdbx_strand_id
1 'polypeptide(L)' 'MPSITLKNIPETLHQRLRESAERNHRSINGEMLAALDQYVSQQRPNKAQLLTDIRTLRQETALYVTEEEIDRAKREGRP' A
#
# COMPACT_ATOMS: atom_id res chain seq x y z
N MET A 1 -24.43 16.19 -6.61
CA MET A 1 -23.27 15.31 -6.34
C MET A 1 -22.64 14.95 -7.66
N PRO A 2 -21.31 15.06 -7.82
CA PRO A 2 -20.65 14.62 -9.06
C PRO A 2 -20.84 13.11 -9.20
N SER A 3 -21.28 12.66 -10.37
CA SER A 3 -21.41 11.26 -10.73
C SER A 3 -20.61 10.99 -12.00
N ILE A 4 -19.91 9.85 -12.03
CA ILE A 4 -19.15 9.40 -13.19
C ILE A 4 -19.77 8.07 -13.63
N THR A 5 -20.16 7.99 -14.90
CA THR A 5 -20.65 6.75 -15.50
C THR A 5 -19.59 6.21 -16.44
N LEU A 6 -19.06 5.04 -16.11
CA LEU A 6 -18.14 4.30 -16.97
C LEU A 6 -18.96 3.35 -17.85
N LYS A 7 -18.86 3.52 -19.17
CA LYS A 7 -19.48 2.63 -20.16
C LYS A 7 -18.40 1.77 -20.81
N ASN A 8 -18.79 0.61 -21.32
CA ASN A 8 -17.90 -0.34 -22.03
C ASN A 8 -16.73 -0.86 -21.16
N ILE A 9 -16.99 -1.17 -19.89
CA ILE A 9 -16.01 -1.86 -19.05
C ILE A 9 -15.82 -3.28 -19.58
N PRO A 10 -14.58 -3.72 -19.88
CA PRO A 10 -14.32 -5.11 -20.26
C PRO A 10 -14.85 -6.07 -19.21
N GLU A 11 -15.48 -7.16 -19.63
CA GLU A 11 -16.13 -8.09 -18.70
C GLU A 11 -15.16 -8.70 -17.69
N THR A 12 -13.93 -8.97 -18.13
CA THR A 12 -12.83 -9.42 -17.27
C THR A 12 -12.47 -8.40 -16.18
N LEU A 13 -12.52 -7.10 -16.50
CA LEU A 13 -12.26 -6.04 -15.53
C LEU A 13 -13.42 -5.91 -14.53
N HIS A 14 -14.66 -6.01 -15.01
CA HIS A 14 -15.84 -5.99 -14.13
C HIS A 14 -15.85 -7.17 -13.15
N GLN A 15 -15.47 -8.37 -13.59
CA GLN A 15 -15.33 -9.53 -12.70
C GLN A 15 -14.28 -9.31 -11.62
N ARG A 16 -13.07 -8.85 -11.99
CA ARG A 16 -12.01 -8.54 -11.02
C ARG A 16 -12.44 -7.47 -10.00
N LEU A 17 -13.19 -6.46 -10.43
CA LEU A 17 -13.74 -5.43 -9.54
C LEU A 17 -14.76 -6.02 -8.57
N ARG A 18 -15.63 -6.93 -9.02
CA ARG A 18 -16.59 -7.63 -8.16
C ARG A 18 -15.89 -8.47 -7.09
N GLU A 19 -14.93 -9.29 -7.48
CA GLU A 19 -14.13 -10.11 -6.53
C GLU A 19 -13.40 -9.23 -5.51
N SER A 20 -12.85 -8.08 -5.96
CA SER A 20 -12.22 -7.11 -5.07
C SER A 20 -13.20 -6.49 -4.08
N ALA A 21 -14.37 -6.10 -4.57
CA ALA A 21 -15.43 -5.53 -3.75
C ALA A 21 -15.92 -6.51 -2.68
N GLU A 22 -16.13 -7.79 -3.04
CA GLU A 22 -16.52 -8.85 -2.10
C GLU A 22 -15.46 -9.07 -1.02
N ARG A 23 -14.18 -9.16 -1.43
CA ARG A 23 -13.05 -9.32 -0.49
C ARG A 23 -12.92 -8.15 0.48
N ASN A 24 -13.21 -6.93 0.02
CA ASN A 24 -13.13 -5.72 0.82
C ASN A 24 -14.45 -5.39 1.55
N HIS A 25 -15.47 -6.24 1.45
CA HIS A 25 -16.82 -6.03 1.99
C HIS A 25 -17.45 -4.68 1.56
N ARG A 26 -17.24 -4.30 0.31
CA ARG A 26 -17.73 -3.05 -0.31
C ARG A 26 -18.67 -3.34 -1.47
N SER A 27 -19.51 -2.37 -1.81
CA SER A 27 -20.22 -2.39 -3.10
C SER A 27 -19.22 -2.13 -4.24
N ILE A 28 -19.55 -2.54 -5.47
CA ILE A 28 -18.71 -2.28 -6.66
C ILE A 28 -18.44 -0.77 -6.82
N ASN A 29 -19.46 0.08 -6.58
CA ASN A 29 -19.28 1.53 -6.61
C ASN A 29 -18.33 2.02 -5.51
N GLY A 30 -18.46 1.48 -4.29
CA GLY A 30 -17.56 1.82 -3.19
C GLY A 30 -16.12 1.38 -3.46
N GLU A 31 -15.94 0.22 -4.08
CA GLU A 31 -14.63 -0.28 -4.50
C GLU A 31 -14.02 0.58 -5.61
N MET A 32 -14.79 0.99 -6.60
CA MET A 32 -14.31 1.92 -7.64
C MET A 32 -13.89 3.26 -7.06
N LEU A 33 -14.65 3.81 -6.11
CA LEU A 33 -14.28 5.04 -5.42
C LEU A 33 -12.99 4.87 -4.63
N ALA A 34 -12.84 3.76 -3.88
CA ALA A 34 -11.61 3.48 -3.14
C ALA A 34 -10.40 3.30 -4.06
N ALA A 35 -10.55 2.62 -5.20
CA ALA A 35 -9.48 2.45 -6.18
C ALA A 35 -9.09 3.77 -6.85
N LEU A 36 -10.07 4.62 -7.18
CA LEU A 36 -9.82 5.95 -7.72
C LEU A 36 -9.14 6.85 -6.70
N ASP A 37 -9.62 6.84 -5.45
CA ASP A 37 -9.01 7.60 -4.36
C ASP A 37 -7.58 7.16 -4.12
N GLN A 38 -7.33 5.85 -4.10
CA GLN A 38 -5.98 5.29 -4.00
C GLN A 38 -5.11 5.71 -5.19
N TYR A 39 -5.61 5.67 -6.43
CA TYR A 39 -4.85 6.08 -7.62
C TYR A 39 -4.53 7.58 -7.65
N VAL A 40 -5.49 8.42 -7.26
CA VAL A 40 -5.33 9.88 -7.19
C VAL A 40 -4.41 10.27 -6.02
N SER A 41 -4.58 9.60 -4.88
CA SER A 41 -3.74 9.78 -3.68
C SER A 41 -2.35 9.17 -3.84
N GLN A 42 -2.16 8.22 -4.75
CA GLN A 42 -0.87 7.77 -5.27
C GLN A 42 -0.16 8.84 -6.11
N GLN A 43 -0.41 10.13 -5.87
CA GLN A 43 0.59 11.14 -6.18
C GLN A 43 1.92 10.63 -5.63
N ARG A 44 2.88 10.39 -6.53
CA ARG A 44 4.20 9.87 -6.19
C ARG A 44 4.64 10.55 -4.90
N PRO A 45 4.92 9.80 -3.81
CA PRO A 45 5.30 10.43 -2.57
C PRO A 45 6.42 11.40 -2.90
N ASN A 46 6.26 12.65 -2.47
CA ASN A 46 7.28 13.65 -2.67
C ASN A 46 8.58 13.03 -2.14
N LYS A 47 9.57 12.81 -3.02
CA LYS A 47 10.79 12.08 -2.66
C LYS A 47 11.45 12.72 -1.43
N ALA A 48 11.32 14.03 -1.28
CA ALA A 48 11.78 14.75 -0.10
C ALA A 48 11.01 14.36 1.17
N GLN A 49 9.68 14.25 1.11
CA GLN A 49 8.87 13.82 2.24
C GLN A 49 9.19 12.36 2.63
N LEU A 50 9.28 11.46 1.66
CA LEU A 50 9.65 10.07 1.90
C LEU A 50 11.04 9.95 2.55
N LEU A 51 12.02 10.74 2.10
CA LEU A 51 13.35 10.77 2.71
C LEU A 51 13.31 11.30 4.15
N THR A 52 12.48 12.30 4.43
CA THR A 52 12.26 12.80 5.80
C THR A 52 11.66 11.72 6.68
N ASP A 53 10.60 11.06 6.24
CA ASP A 53 9.92 10.01 7.00
C ASP A 53 10.88 8.83 7.30
N ILE A 54 11.68 8.41 6.32
CA ILE A 54 12.72 7.37 6.51
C ILE A 54 13.74 7.79 7.56
N ARG A 55 14.20 9.05 7.53
CA ARG A 55 15.17 9.57 8.49
C ARG A 55 14.60 9.65 9.90
N THR A 56 13.37 10.14 10.05
CA THR A 56 12.68 10.18 11.35
C THR A 56 12.51 8.78 11.92
N LEU A 57 12.00 7.84 11.13
CA LEU A 57 11.84 6.45 11.54
C LEU A 57 13.17 5.81 11.94
N ARG A 58 14.26 6.12 11.22
CA ARG A 58 15.62 5.69 11.56
C ARG A 58 16.15 6.30 12.86
N GLN A 59 15.73 7.50 13.23
CA GLN A 59 16.11 8.12 14.50
C GLN A 59 15.32 7.55 15.67
N GLU A 60 14.01 7.30 15.48
CA GLU A 60 13.15 6.67 16.48
C GLU A 60 13.54 5.21 16.71
N THR A 61 13.91 4.51 15.63
CA THR A 61 14.38 3.14 15.68
C THR A 61 15.89 3.16 15.92
N ALA A 62 16.32 3.19 17.19
CA ALA A 62 17.73 3.13 17.61
C ALA A 62 18.41 1.77 17.32
N LEU A 63 17.94 1.02 16.32
CA LEU A 63 18.47 -0.26 15.90
C LEU A 63 19.45 -0.06 14.73
N TYR A 64 20.71 0.14 15.07
CA TYR A 64 21.81 0.05 14.12
C TYR A 64 22.41 -1.33 14.25
N VAL A 65 22.02 -2.23 13.35
CA VAL A 65 22.58 -3.58 13.24
C VAL A 65 23.52 -3.65 12.05
N THR A 66 24.71 -4.14 12.31
CA THR A 66 25.70 -4.54 11.31
C THR A 66 25.37 -5.92 10.76
N GLU A 67 25.93 -6.24 9.60
CA GLU A 67 25.78 -7.55 8.98
C GLU A 67 26.29 -8.68 9.89
N GLU A 68 27.42 -8.44 10.58
CA GLU A 68 28.02 -9.39 11.52
C GLU A 68 27.10 -9.69 12.73
N GLU A 69 26.40 -8.67 13.24
CA GLU A 69 25.45 -8.82 14.34
C GLU A 69 24.22 -9.63 13.92
N ILE A 70 23.73 -9.40 12.70
CA ILE A 70 22.63 -10.18 12.11
C ILE A 70 23.05 -11.64 11.96
N ASP A 71 24.26 -11.90 11.45
CA ASP A 71 24.75 -13.26 11.23
C ASP A 71 25.10 -14.00 12.52
N ARG A 72 25.51 -13.27 13.55
CA ARG A 72 25.63 -13.83 14.90
C ARG A 72 24.25 -14.20 15.46
N ALA A 73 23.27 -13.30 15.40
CA ALA A 73 21.91 -13.56 15.89
C ALA A 73 21.22 -14.73 15.17
N LYS A 74 21.42 -14.89 13.86
CA LYS A 74 20.93 -16.06 13.10
C LYS A 74 21.53 -17.37 13.63
N ARG A 75 22.82 -17.39 13.98
CA ARG A 75 23.55 -18.57 14.46
C ARG A 75 23.23 -18.93 15.90
N GLU A 76 23.03 -17.92 16.75
CA GLU A 76 22.64 -18.10 18.15
C GLU A 76 21.22 -18.66 18.29
N GLY A 77 20.39 -18.52 17.25
CA GLY A 77 19.02 -19.01 17.25
C GLY A 77 18.14 -18.23 18.23
N ARG A 78 16.91 -18.71 18.43
CA ARG A 78 15.98 -18.13 19.41
C ARG A 78 16.07 -18.98 20.68
N PRO A 79 16.29 -18.39 21.88
CA PRO A 79 16.12 -19.13 23.12
C PRO A 79 14.69 -19.63 23.30
#